data_AF-A0A9X3GJG8-F1
#
_entry.id   AF-A0A9X3GJG8-F1
#
_cell.length_a   1.000
_cell.length_b   1.000
_cell.length_c   1.000
_cell.angle_alpha   90.00
_cell.angle_beta   90.00
_cell.angle_gamma   90.00
#
_symmetry.space_group_name_H-M   'P 1'
#
loop_
_entity.id
_entity.type
_entity.pdbx_description
1 polymer ?
#
loop_
_entity_poly.entity_id
_entity_poly.type
_entity_poly.pdbx_seq_one_letter_code
_entity_poly.pdbx_strand_id
1 'polypeptide(L)'
;MRFRQVLVAATVAVLLFLNSAYAQPHTTAQDIELLKARIADLNPPDRGLPDNEFSLVDERRSLELEVAELRRISQRPTDNARQLEILEKSKQVIAAAIADIAKADCQKLDESRFNGANVIRDQMMQFQRGVLYRGIPLDFDPDPFLLAPWSEEGRLGPSEYCVRWKRFIGDATKQASLITYFDLVKQRINEEAKLQAEAKSLGSTLLDLLLRRKDAAEKKLATLSTKSELSDKLWIVISVIGAFSIGAILAVKLFSDQIQLEWVASGQVIQFVTVMILLSVIMALGLAGILKENTLGTLLGGIAGYVLAQGVGRAAAREVSRSRENAKNGAVR
;
A
#
# COMPACT_ATOMS: atom_id res chain seq x y z
N MET A 1 -9.17 18.90 7.12
CA MET A 1 -8.70 17.50 7.30
C MET A 1 -7.78 16.99 6.20
N ARG A 2 -8.03 17.23 4.90
CA ARG A 2 -7.17 16.73 3.78
C ARG A 2 -5.70 17.19 3.81
N PHE A 3 -5.42 18.41 4.27
CA PHE A 3 -4.04 18.92 4.38
C PHE A 3 -3.18 18.12 5.39
N ARG A 4 -3.79 17.56 6.44
CA ARG A 4 -3.08 16.73 7.42
C ARG A 4 -2.64 15.38 6.83
N GLN A 5 -3.45 14.76 5.96
CA GLN A 5 -3.11 13.47 5.35
C GLN A 5 -1.97 13.59 4.33
N VAL A 6 -1.97 14.65 3.51
CA VAL A 6 -0.88 14.92 2.57
C VAL A 6 0.41 15.28 3.31
N LEU A 7 0.32 16.05 4.40
CA LEU A 7 1.49 16.42 5.21
C LEU A 7 2.13 15.20 5.89
N VAL A 8 1.32 14.26 6.42
CA VAL A 8 1.83 13.02 7.06
C VAL A 8 2.49 12.09 6.03
N ALA A 9 1.89 11.90 4.85
CA ALA A 9 2.49 11.10 3.79
C ALA A 9 3.83 11.68 3.31
N ALA A 10 3.90 13.01 3.15
CA ALA A 10 5.13 13.70 2.76
C ALA A 10 6.21 13.65 3.86
N THR A 11 5.86 13.75 5.14
CA THR A 11 6.83 13.67 6.24
C THR A 11 7.42 12.28 6.41
N VAL A 12 6.63 11.22 6.22
CA VAL A 12 7.15 9.84 6.24
C VAL A 12 8.13 9.61 5.09
N ALA A 13 7.82 10.07 3.88
CA ALA A 13 8.72 9.94 2.73
C ALA A 13 10.03 10.74 2.91
N VAL A 14 9.97 11.95 3.48
CA VAL A 14 11.14 12.81 3.70
C VAL A 14 12.04 12.31 4.85
N LEU A 15 11.45 11.78 5.93
CA LEU A 15 12.22 11.17 7.03
C LEU A 15 12.96 9.90 6.58
N LEU A 16 12.39 9.15 5.64
CA LEU A 16 13.07 8.00 5.03
C LEU A 16 14.20 8.43 4.06
N PHE A 17 14.08 9.59 3.42
CA PHE A 17 15.04 10.08 2.42
C PHE A 17 16.31 10.72 3.01
N LEU A 18 16.22 11.42 4.15
CA LEU A 18 17.37 12.18 4.67
C LEU A 18 18.43 11.31 5.38
N ASN A 19 18.14 10.04 5.69
CA ASN A 19 19.08 9.13 6.35
C ASN A 19 19.84 8.20 5.40
N SER A 20 19.64 8.29 4.07
CA SER A 20 19.97 7.17 3.16
C SER A 20 21.32 7.23 2.44
N ALA A 21 22.21 8.20 2.71
CA ALA A 21 23.44 8.29 1.91
C ALA A 21 24.52 7.27 2.33
N TYR A 22 24.71 6.96 3.63
CA TYR A 22 25.81 6.08 4.06
C TYR A 22 25.56 5.22 5.31
N ALA A 23 24.46 5.41 6.04
CA ALA A 23 24.12 4.58 7.19
C ALA A 23 22.91 3.68 6.85
N GLN A 24 22.95 2.41 7.26
CA GLN A 24 21.72 1.62 7.28
C GLN A 24 20.79 2.27 8.31
N PRO A 25 19.59 2.74 7.93
CA PRO A 25 18.67 3.34 8.90
C PRO A 25 18.28 2.27 9.92
N HIS A 26 18.40 2.62 11.21
CA HIS A 26 17.90 1.80 12.30
C HIS A 26 16.39 1.78 12.26
N THR A 27 15.82 0.57 12.20
CA THR A 27 14.39 0.40 12.43
C THR A 27 14.12 0.64 13.90
N THR A 28 13.42 1.72 14.20
CA THR A 28 12.98 2.04 15.56
C THR A 28 11.60 1.44 15.84
N ALA A 29 11.23 1.32 17.12
CA ALA A 29 9.87 0.97 17.49
C ALA A 29 8.83 1.99 16.96
N GLN A 30 9.23 3.26 16.80
CA GLN A 30 8.37 4.28 16.23
C GLN A 30 8.07 4.02 14.75
N ASP A 31 9.02 3.52 13.97
CA ASP A 31 8.82 3.17 12.56
C ASP A 31 7.78 2.04 12.42
N ILE A 32 7.83 1.05 13.32
CA ILE A 32 6.85 -0.04 13.38
C ILE A 32 5.44 0.50 13.66
N GLU A 33 5.28 1.42 14.60
CA GLU A 33 3.99 2.02 14.91
C GLU A 33 3.47 2.90 13.75
N LEU A 34 4.35 3.62 13.05
CA LEU A 34 3.99 4.35 11.83
C LEU A 34 3.51 3.42 10.71
N LEU A 35 4.16 2.26 10.53
CA LEU A 35 3.72 1.24 9.56
C LEU A 35 2.35 0.69 9.93
N LYS A 36 2.12 0.35 11.21
CA LYS A 36 0.81 -0.12 11.68
C LYS A 36 -0.29 0.91 11.47
N ALA A 37 -0.03 2.18 11.79
CA ALA A 37 -0.97 3.27 11.56
C ALA A 37 -1.30 3.43 10.07
N ARG A 38 -0.28 3.38 9.20
CA ARG A 38 -0.47 3.46 7.74
C ARG A 38 -1.28 2.29 7.20
N ILE A 39 -1.03 1.07 7.68
CA ILE A 39 -1.81 -0.13 7.34
C ILE A 39 -3.27 0.04 7.75
N ALA A 40 -3.54 0.55 8.96
CA ALA A 40 -4.89 0.78 9.45
C ALA A 40 -5.64 1.83 8.61
N ASP A 41 -4.97 2.90 8.20
CA ASP A 41 -5.55 3.94 7.34
C ASP A 41 -5.92 3.44 5.94
N LEU A 42 -5.17 2.47 5.42
CA LEU A 42 -5.37 1.88 4.09
C LEU A 42 -6.34 0.70 4.09
N ASN A 43 -6.92 0.32 5.22
CA ASN A 43 -7.85 -0.79 5.32
C ASN A 43 -9.29 -0.32 5.58
N PRO A 44 -10.27 -0.57 4.67
CA PRO A 44 -10.12 -1.24 3.38
C PRO A 44 -9.46 -0.36 2.30
N PRO A 45 -8.90 -0.95 1.23
CA PRO A 45 -8.06 -0.25 0.24
C PRO A 45 -8.79 0.88 -0.49
N ASP A 46 -10.10 0.77 -0.67
CA ASP A 46 -10.97 1.75 -1.33
C ASP A 46 -11.41 2.90 -0.41
N ARG A 47 -11.15 2.81 0.90
CA ARG A 47 -11.58 3.81 1.87
C ARG A 47 -10.99 5.18 1.57
N GLY A 48 -11.87 6.16 1.39
CA GLY A 48 -11.47 7.56 1.20
C GLY A 48 -10.83 7.87 -0.16
N LEU A 49 -10.98 6.99 -1.15
CA LEU A 49 -10.55 7.31 -2.52
C LEU A 49 -11.32 8.52 -3.06
N PRO A 50 -10.64 9.49 -3.72
CA PRO A 50 -11.30 10.66 -4.29
C PRO A 50 -12.37 10.29 -5.33
N ASP A 51 -13.40 11.11 -5.47
CA ASP A 51 -14.44 10.93 -6.51
C ASP A 51 -14.13 11.68 -7.81
N ASN A 52 -13.19 12.64 -7.77
CA ASN A 52 -12.81 13.41 -8.94
C ASN A 52 -11.60 12.79 -9.64
N GLU A 53 -11.62 12.81 -10.97
CA GLU A 53 -10.60 12.19 -11.81
C GLU A 53 -9.20 12.73 -11.54
N PHE A 54 -9.04 14.06 -11.45
CA PHE A 54 -7.75 14.70 -11.21
C PHE A 54 -7.09 14.21 -9.92
N SER A 55 -7.84 14.20 -8.80
CA SER A 55 -7.32 13.70 -7.51
C SER A 55 -7.03 12.20 -7.54
N LEU A 56 -7.75 11.40 -8.33
CA LEU A 56 -7.46 9.97 -8.49
C LEU A 56 -6.17 9.74 -9.28
N VAL A 57 -5.89 10.55 -10.30
CA VAL A 57 -4.61 10.51 -11.04
C VAL A 57 -3.45 10.88 -10.12
N ASP A 58 -3.61 11.90 -9.28
CA ASP A 58 -2.62 12.30 -8.29
C ASP A 58 -2.41 11.23 -7.21
N GLU A 59 -3.50 10.64 -6.69
CA GLU A 59 -3.44 9.52 -5.76
C GLU A 59 -2.68 8.34 -6.37
N ARG A 60 -2.99 7.96 -7.63
CA ARG A 60 -2.28 6.89 -8.34
C ARG A 60 -0.77 7.16 -8.42
N ARG A 61 -0.38 8.38 -8.79
CA ARG A 61 1.04 8.77 -8.85
C ARG A 61 1.70 8.70 -7.47
N SER A 62 1.01 9.17 -6.43
CA SER A 62 1.50 9.10 -5.05
C SER A 62 1.72 7.65 -4.60
N LEU A 63 0.76 6.76 -4.90
CA LEU A 63 0.86 5.33 -4.58
C LEU A 63 2.02 4.66 -5.31
N GLU A 64 2.28 5.02 -6.57
CA GLU A 64 3.41 4.49 -7.34
C GLU A 64 4.76 4.85 -6.73
N LEU A 65 4.90 6.09 -6.25
CA LEU A 65 6.12 6.54 -5.56
C LEU A 65 6.30 5.80 -4.24
N GLU A 66 5.24 5.64 -3.44
CA GLU A 66 5.28 4.92 -2.16
C GLU A 66 5.61 3.44 -2.35
N VAL A 67 5.04 2.80 -3.38
CA VAL A 67 5.33 1.39 -3.76
C VAL A 67 6.79 1.23 -4.20
N ALA A 68 7.31 2.15 -5.02
CA ALA A 68 8.69 2.09 -5.48
C ALA A 68 9.68 2.21 -4.30
N GLU A 69 9.39 3.08 -3.34
CA GLU A 69 10.23 3.27 -2.16
C GLU A 69 10.18 2.06 -1.22
N LEU A 70 8.98 1.55 -0.91
CA LEU A 70 8.84 0.36 -0.06
C LEU A 70 9.53 -0.87 -0.66
N ARG A 71 9.49 -1.04 -1.99
CA ARG A 71 10.23 -2.12 -2.66
C ARG A 71 11.74 -1.98 -2.42
N ARG A 72 12.29 -0.77 -2.58
CA ARG A 72 13.71 -0.50 -2.33
C ARG A 72 14.09 -0.85 -0.89
N ILE A 73 13.27 -0.49 0.09
CA ILE A 73 13.51 -0.80 1.51
C ILE A 73 13.42 -2.32 1.76
N SER A 74 12.38 -2.98 1.26
CA SER A 74 12.14 -4.42 1.48
C SER A 74 13.20 -5.35 0.89
N GLN A 75 13.88 -4.88 -0.17
CA GLN A 75 14.89 -5.64 -0.90
C GLN A 75 16.30 -5.46 -0.33
N ARG A 76 16.52 -4.58 0.64
CA ARG A 76 17.84 -4.41 1.25
C ARG A 76 18.25 -5.69 1.97
N PRO A 77 19.39 -6.29 1.61
CA PRO A 77 19.89 -7.48 2.31
C PRO A 77 20.31 -7.09 3.73
N THR A 78 19.87 -7.90 4.70
CA THR A 78 20.19 -7.76 6.12
C THR A 78 21.32 -8.73 6.45
N ASP A 79 22.54 -8.22 6.58
CA ASP A 79 23.75 -9.04 6.77
C ASP A 79 24.00 -9.41 8.25
N ASN A 80 22.94 -9.60 9.03
CA ASN A 80 23.02 -9.79 10.49
C ASN A 80 23.72 -11.12 10.82
N ALA A 81 23.56 -12.14 9.98
CA ALA A 81 24.22 -13.44 10.14
C ALA A 81 25.76 -13.30 10.07
N ARG A 82 26.28 -12.56 9.09
CA ARG A 82 27.72 -12.30 8.96
C ARG A 82 28.25 -11.46 10.12
N GLN A 83 27.45 -10.52 10.63
CA GLN A 83 27.84 -9.73 11.81
C GLN A 83 27.98 -10.59 13.06
N LEU A 84 27.01 -11.48 13.30
CA LEU A 84 27.09 -12.43 14.41
C LEU A 84 28.29 -13.36 14.25
N GLU A 85 28.62 -13.79 13.03
CA GLU A 85 29.82 -14.59 12.76
C GLU A 85 31.11 -13.81 13.10
N ILE A 86 31.25 -12.56 12.64
CA ILE A 86 32.40 -11.70 12.94
C ILE A 86 32.51 -11.47 14.45
N LEU A 87 31.39 -11.17 15.13
CA LEU A 87 31.32 -10.95 16.57
C LEU A 87 31.82 -12.18 17.36
N GLU A 88 31.29 -13.37 17.06
CA GLU A 88 31.68 -14.61 17.73
C GLU A 88 33.15 -14.96 17.48
N LYS A 89 33.62 -14.78 16.24
CA LYS A 89 35.03 -14.98 15.89
C LYS A 89 35.94 -14.02 16.66
N SER A 90 35.62 -12.72 16.70
CA SER A 90 36.40 -11.74 17.44
C SER A 90 36.38 -12.03 18.95
N LYS A 91 35.24 -12.45 19.52
CA LYS A 91 35.13 -12.88 20.92
C LYS A 91 36.07 -14.04 21.23
N GLN A 92 36.11 -15.06 20.37
CA GLN A 92 36.99 -16.22 20.54
C GLN A 92 38.48 -15.83 20.44
N VAL A 93 38.87 -15.02 19.46
CA VAL A 93 40.26 -14.56 19.30
C VAL A 93 40.70 -13.72 20.50
N ILE A 94 39.84 -12.84 21.02
CA ILE A 94 40.14 -12.03 22.20
C ILE A 94 40.27 -12.91 23.44
N ALA A 95 39.37 -13.88 23.64
CA ALA A 95 39.46 -14.82 24.75
C ALA A 95 40.79 -15.62 24.72
N ALA A 96 41.22 -16.06 23.54
CA ALA A 96 42.51 -16.71 23.34
C ALA A 96 43.69 -15.77 23.67
N ALA A 97 43.66 -14.54 23.16
CA ALA A 97 44.71 -13.55 23.41
C ALA A 97 44.80 -13.17 24.92
N ILE A 98 43.68 -13.09 25.62
CA ILE A 98 43.66 -12.90 27.09
C ILE A 98 44.36 -14.07 27.80
N ALA A 99 44.07 -15.31 27.39
CA ALA A 99 44.73 -16.49 27.95
C ALA A 99 46.24 -16.51 27.67
N ASP A 100 46.66 -16.06 26.48
CA ASP A 100 48.07 -15.96 26.11
C ASP A 100 48.80 -14.88 26.94
N ILE A 101 48.19 -13.70 27.12
CA ILE A 101 48.74 -12.64 27.98
C ILE A 101 48.87 -13.16 29.43
N ALA A 102 47.89 -13.90 29.93
CA ALA A 102 47.95 -14.47 31.29
C ALA A 102 49.15 -15.41 31.48
N LYS A 103 49.49 -16.19 30.44
CA LYS A 103 50.63 -17.14 30.44
C LYS A 103 51.99 -16.49 30.16
N ALA A 104 52.03 -15.31 29.54
CA ALA A 104 53.28 -14.69 29.08
C ALA A 104 54.25 -14.37 30.24
N ASP A 105 55.53 -14.69 30.10
CA ASP A 105 56.58 -14.27 31.04
C ASP A 105 57.06 -12.87 30.65
N CYS A 106 56.52 -11.83 31.28
CA CYS A 106 56.81 -10.45 30.91
C CYS A 106 58.29 -10.06 31.08
N GLN A 107 59.08 -10.79 31.87
CA GLN A 107 60.51 -10.49 32.07
C GLN A 107 61.39 -11.02 30.92
N LYS A 108 60.90 -12.00 30.16
CA LYS A 108 61.64 -12.65 29.07
C LYS A 108 61.14 -12.25 27.68
N LEU A 109 60.34 -11.19 27.61
CA LEU A 109 59.88 -10.67 26.33
C LEU A 109 61.06 -10.02 25.59
N ASP A 110 61.26 -10.46 24.35
CA ASP A 110 62.05 -9.75 23.36
C ASP A 110 61.46 -8.33 23.19
N GLU A 111 62.33 -7.31 23.10
CA GLU A 111 61.97 -5.89 22.95
C GLU A 111 61.04 -5.62 21.75
N SER A 112 60.87 -6.59 20.85
CA SER A 112 59.99 -6.49 19.68
C SER A 112 58.64 -7.23 19.77
N ARG A 113 58.31 -7.99 20.83
CA ARG A 113 57.32 -9.11 20.71
C ARG A 113 56.13 -9.19 21.66
N PHE A 114 55.62 -8.12 22.25
CA PHE A 114 54.35 -8.22 22.97
C PHE A 114 53.12 -8.13 22.03
N ASN A 115 52.74 -9.25 21.40
CA ASN A 115 51.67 -9.28 20.40
C ASN A 115 50.25 -9.43 20.98
N GLY A 116 50.09 -9.96 22.19
CA GLY A 116 48.77 -10.29 22.74
C GLY A 116 47.82 -9.09 22.80
N ALA A 117 48.30 -7.94 23.26
CA ALA A 117 47.50 -6.70 23.29
C ALA A 117 47.14 -6.20 21.90
N ASN A 118 48.06 -6.30 20.93
CA ASN A 118 47.82 -5.88 19.55
C ASN A 118 46.72 -6.72 18.91
N VAL A 119 46.70 -8.03 19.17
CA VAL A 119 45.63 -8.93 18.70
C VAL A 119 44.27 -8.49 19.25
N ILE A 120 44.17 -8.19 20.56
CA ILE A 120 42.91 -7.73 21.16
C ILE A 120 42.49 -6.39 20.52
N ARG A 121 43.41 -5.42 20.44
CA ARG A 121 43.14 -4.10 19.85
C ARG A 121 42.64 -4.23 18.42
N ASP A 122 43.35 -4.98 17.58
CA ASP A 122 43.06 -5.09 16.16
C ASP A 122 41.71 -5.79 15.94
N GLN A 123 41.40 -6.82 16.73
CA GLN A 123 40.09 -7.48 16.69
C GLN A 123 38.97 -6.54 17.15
N MET A 124 39.18 -5.80 18.23
CA MET A 124 38.22 -4.82 18.74
C MET A 124 37.97 -3.70 17.72
N MET A 125 39.01 -3.22 17.03
CA MET A 125 38.91 -2.22 15.96
C MET A 125 38.22 -2.77 14.71
N GLN A 126 38.53 -4.00 14.29
CA GLN A 126 37.83 -4.66 13.18
C GLN A 126 36.34 -4.84 13.48
N PHE A 127 36.04 -5.26 14.71
CA PHE A 127 34.69 -5.40 15.20
C PHE A 127 33.93 -4.06 15.21
N GLN A 128 34.53 -3.02 15.80
CA GLN A 128 33.95 -1.68 15.81
C GLN A 128 33.70 -1.16 14.40
N ARG A 129 34.64 -1.36 13.46
CA ARG A 129 34.42 -0.99 12.06
C ARG A 129 33.28 -1.80 11.41
N GLY A 130 33.12 -3.06 11.76
CA GLY A 130 32.03 -3.89 11.25
C GLY A 130 30.64 -3.51 11.81
N VAL A 131 30.58 -3.08 13.07
CA VAL A 131 29.32 -2.86 13.79
C VAL A 131 28.96 -1.38 13.93
N LEU A 132 29.88 -0.51 14.37
CA LEU A 132 29.61 0.92 14.58
C LEU A 132 29.35 1.69 13.29
N TYR A 133 29.89 1.27 12.15
CA TYR A 133 29.53 1.88 10.86
C TYR A 133 28.03 1.75 10.54
N ARG A 134 27.32 0.84 11.21
CA ARG A 134 25.88 0.71 11.07
C ARG A 134 25.11 1.56 12.06
N GLY A 135 25.77 2.26 12.99
CA GLY A 135 25.17 3.24 13.89
C GLY A 135 24.46 2.65 15.10
N ILE A 136 24.68 1.37 15.45
CA ILE A 136 24.09 0.77 16.67
C ILE A 136 24.61 1.61 17.85
N PRO A 137 23.76 2.35 18.56
CA PRO A 137 24.19 3.12 19.71
C PRO A 137 24.57 2.14 20.82
N LEU A 138 25.84 2.18 21.19
CA LEU A 138 26.42 1.33 22.23
C LEU A 138 26.64 2.19 23.47
N ASP A 139 25.57 2.38 24.24
CA ASP A 139 25.62 3.07 25.53
C ASP A 139 26.26 2.14 26.58
N PHE A 140 27.59 2.03 26.55
CA PHE A 140 28.36 1.35 27.59
C PHE A 140 28.89 2.36 28.59
N ASP A 141 28.55 2.15 29.86
CA ASP A 141 29.15 2.87 30.98
C ASP A 141 29.69 1.87 32.03
N PRO A 142 31.02 1.79 32.22
CA PRO A 142 32.09 2.39 31.41
C PRO A 142 32.37 1.57 30.14
N ASP A 143 32.72 2.27 29.04
CA ASP A 143 33.17 1.62 27.81
C ASP A 143 34.46 0.81 28.08
N PRO A 144 34.47 -0.52 27.84
CA PRO A 144 35.67 -1.34 28.02
C PRO A 144 36.84 -0.88 27.14
N PHE A 145 36.59 -0.15 26.04
CA PHE A 145 37.64 0.51 25.26
C PHE A 145 38.36 1.59 26.08
N LEU A 146 37.68 2.32 26.96
CA LEU A 146 38.31 3.37 27.76
C LEU A 146 39.07 2.80 28.98
N LEU A 147 38.68 1.61 29.44
CA LEU A 147 39.29 0.98 30.61
C LEU A 147 40.62 0.27 30.29
N ALA A 148 40.77 -0.26 29.09
CA ALA A 148 41.97 -0.99 28.71
C ALA A 148 43.16 -0.05 28.45
N PRO A 149 44.40 -0.49 28.73
CA PRO A 149 45.58 0.39 28.77
C PRO A 149 46.12 0.76 27.37
N TRP A 150 45.26 0.98 26.37
CA TRP A 150 45.66 1.24 24.98
C TRP A 150 46.53 2.50 24.84
N SER A 151 46.26 3.53 25.62
CA SER A 151 46.98 4.82 25.56
C SER A 151 48.43 4.75 26.05
N GLU A 152 48.79 3.66 26.72
CA GLU A 152 50.16 3.40 27.18
C GLU A 152 51.00 2.70 26.11
N GLU A 153 50.37 2.27 25.01
CA GLU A 153 51.06 1.68 23.86
C GLU A 153 52.01 2.70 23.22
N GLY A 154 53.29 2.37 23.21
CA GLY A 154 54.36 3.25 22.73
C GLY A 154 54.94 4.20 23.79
N ARG A 155 54.32 4.32 24.97
CA ARG A 155 54.90 5.02 26.13
C ARG A 155 55.75 4.12 27.00
N LEU A 156 55.33 2.86 27.14
CA LEU A 156 55.98 1.86 27.96
C LEU A 156 56.79 0.88 27.10
N GLY A 157 57.88 0.36 27.65
CA GLY A 157 58.59 -0.76 27.05
C GLY A 157 57.71 -2.02 26.99
N PRO A 158 57.97 -3.00 26.09
CA PRO A 158 57.13 -4.19 25.93
C PRO A 158 56.92 -5.00 27.21
N SER A 159 57.95 -5.11 28.06
CA SER A 159 57.86 -5.79 29.36
C SER A 159 56.89 -5.09 30.31
N GLU A 160 57.02 -3.76 30.45
CA GLU A 160 56.15 -2.95 31.30
C GLU A 160 54.70 -2.95 30.80
N TYR A 161 54.52 -2.87 29.47
CA TYR A 161 53.22 -2.94 28.83
C TYR A 161 52.55 -4.31 29.05
N CYS A 162 53.32 -5.41 28.97
CA CYS A 162 52.84 -6.75 29.34
C CYS A 162 52.39 -6.82 30.80
N VAL A 163 53.15 -6.26 31.75
CA VAL A 163 52.78 -6.23 33.17
C VAL A 163 51.48 -5.45 33.40
N ARG A 164 51.31 -4.31 32.72
CA ARG A 164 50.07 -3.52 32.76
C ARG A 164 48.87 -4.33 32.25
N TRP A 165 49.01 -4.99 31.11
CA TRP A 165 47.98 -5.85 30.56
C TRP A 165 47.66 -7.04 31.47
N LYS A 166 48.67 -7.72 32.02
CA LYS A 166 48.46 -8.79 33.02
C LYS A 166 47.68 -8.31 34.24
N ARG A 167 47.99 -7.13 34.76
CA ARG A 167 47.22 -6.54 35.88
C ARG A 167 45.78 -6.23 35.47
N PHE A 168 45.58 -5.72 34.26
CA PHE A 168 44.26 -5.41 33.74
C PHE A 168 43.40 -6.67 33.57
N ILE A 169 43.92 -7.73 32.95
CA ILE A 169 43.17 -8.99 32.77
C ILE A 169 43.07 -9.83 34.04
N GLY A 170 43.99 -9.64 35.00
CA GLY A 170 43.94 -10.30 36.30
C GLY A 170 42.83 -9.77 37.21
N ASP A 171 42.29 -8.60 36.88
CA ASP A 171 41.07 -8.07 37.46
C ASP A 171 39.87 -8.74 36.79
N ALA A 172 39.24 -9.68 37.51
CA ALA A 172 38.12 -10.47 37.01
C ALA A 172 36.95 -9.60 36.51
N THR A 173 36.72 -8.43 37.11
CA THR A 173 35.66 -7.51 36.69
C THR A 173 35.97 -6.90 35.33
N LYS A 174 37.21 -6.48 35.08
CA LYS A 174 37.64 -5.90 33.80
C LYS A 174 37.74 -6.94 32.69
N GLN A 175 38.18 -8.15 33.03
CA GLN A 175 38.16 -9.27 32.09
C GLN A 175 36.72 -9.64 31.71
N ALA A 176 35.83 -9.74 32.69
CA ALA A 176 34.42 -10.01 32.44
C ALA A 176 33.78 -8.91 31.58
N SER A 177 34.03 -7.62 31.87
CA SER A 177 33.45 -6.52 31.09
C SER A 177 33.85 -6.55 29.62
N LEU A 178 35.09 -6.93 29.29
CA LEU A 178 35.54 -7.14 27.91
C LEU A 178 34.75 -8.23 27.19
N ILE A 179 34.47 -9.35 27.84
CA ILE A 179 33.76 -10.48 27.23
C ILE A 179 32.25 -10.21 27.17
N THR A 180 31.68 -9.66 28.25
CA THR A 180 30.25 -9.29 28.33
C THR A 180 29.87 -8.22 27.32
N TYR A 181 30.80 -7.34 26.93
CA TYR A 181 30.59 -6.41 25.82
C TYR A 181 30.14 -7.10 24.53
N PHE A 182 30.79 -8.20 24.13
CA PHE A 182 30.41 -8.95 22.93
C PHE A 182 29.00 -9.56 23.08
N ASP A 183 28.65 -10.06 24.26
CA ASP A 183 27.32 -10.63 24.53
C ASP A 183 26.22 -9.57 24.48
N LEU A 184 26.49 -8.37 25.00
CA LEU A 184 25.57 -7.24 24.92
C LEU A 184 25.37 -6.78 23.48
N VAL A 185 26.45 -6.67 22.69
CA VAL A 185 26.30 -6.33 21.26
C VAL A 185 25.57 -7.45 20.50
N LYS A 186 25.82 -8.72 20.82
CA LYS A 186 25.06 -9.86 20.29
C LYS A 186 23.56 -9.70 20.53
N GLN A 187 23.19 -9.36 21.77
CA GLN A 187 21.81 -9.16 22.16
C GLN A 187 21.19 -8.02 21.35
N ARG A 188 21.88 -6.89 21.20
CA ARG A 188 21.42 -5.75 20.39
C ARG A 188 21.22 -6.11 18.92
N ILE A 189 22.18 -6.80 18.29
CA ILE A 189 22.05 -7.27 16.90
C ILE A 189 20.81 -8.17 16.76
N ASN A 190 20.54 -9.04 17.74
CA ASN A 190 19.36 -9.91 17.73
C ASN A 190 18.05 -9.13 17.95
N GLU A 191 18.05 -8.11 18.83
CA GLU A 191 16.90 -7.22 19.05
C GLU A 191 16.56 -6.44 17.77
N GLU A 192 17.57 -5.85 17.12
CA GLU A 192 17.41 -5.16 15.83
C GLU A 192 16.96 -6.11 14.73
N ALA A 193 17.51 -7.33 14.67
CA ALA A 193 17.08 -8.34 13.70
C ALA A 193 15.58 -8.68 13.86
N LYS A 194 15.07 -8.72 15.10
CA LYS A 194 13.64 -8.93 15.36
C LYS A 194 12.79 -7.75 14.90
N LEU A 195 13.18 -6.52 15.27
CA LEU A 195 12.48 -5.30 14.84
C LEU A 195 12.46 -5.17 13.32
N GLN A 196 13.58 -5.49 12.67
CA GLN A 196 13.70 -5.46 11.22
C GLN A 196 12.86 -6.55 10.54
N ALA A 197 12.78 -7.75 11.12
CA ALA A 197 11.90 -8.81 10.62
C ALA A 197 10.42 -8.42 10.73
N GLU A 198 10.00 -7.79 11.84
CA GLU A 198 8.65 -7.25 12.01
C GLU A 198 8.37 -6.10 11.03
N ALA A 199 9.27 -5.14 10.89
CA ALA A 199 9.12 -4.07 9.92
C ALA A 199 9.06 -4.58 8.47
N LYS A 200 9.81 -5.64 8.14
CA LYS A 200 9.76 -6.28 6.81
C LYS A 200 8.42 -6.98 6.57
N SER A 201 7.87 -7.67 7.57
CA SER A 201 6.55 -8.31 7.44
C SER A 201 5.45 -7.25 7.27
N LEU A 202 5.44 -6.22 8.12
CA LEU A 202 4.51 -5.08 8.00
C LEU A 202 4.67 -4.35 6.68
N GLY A 203 5.90 -4.10 6.24
CA GLY A 203 6.19 -3.47 4.94
C GLY A 203 5.65 -4.27 3.76
N SER A 204 5.69 -5.61 3.82
CA SER A 204 5.09 -6.48 2.80
C SER A 204 3.57 -6.41 2.79
N THR A 205 2.94 -6.34 3.97
CA THR A 205 1.48 -6.13 4.10
C THR A 205 1.06 -4.77 3.58
N LEU A 206 1.81 -3.72 3.92
CA LEU A 206 1.58 -2.37 3.43
C LEU A 206 1.71 -2.31 1.91
N LEU A 207 2.74 -2.95 1.34
CA LEU A 207 2.92 -3.04 -0.10
C LEU A 207 1.72 -3.70 -0.80
N ASP A 208 1.22 -4.81 -0.27
CA ASP A 208 0.01 -5.47 -0.81
C ASP A 208 -1.21 -4.54 -0.75
N LEU A 209 -1.43 -3.85 0.37
CA LEU A 209 -2.53 -2.88 0.52
C LEU A 209 -2.42 -1.70 -0.44
N LEU A 210 -1.22 -1.15 -0.64
CA LEU A 210 -0.98 -0.07 -1.59
C LEU A 210 -1.24 -0.51 -3.03
N LEU A 211 -0.83 -1.72 -3.41
CA LEU A 211 -1.12 -2.28 -4.73
C LEU A 211 -2.63 -2.46 -4.92
N ARG A 212 -3.35 -3.02 -3.94
CA ARG A 212 -4.82 -3.14 -4.01
C ARG A 212 -5.52 -1.78 -4.09
N ARG A 213 -5.02 -0.77 -3.37
CA ARG A 213 -5.54 0.60 -3.43
C ARG A 213 -5.28 1.24 -4.79
N LYS A 214 -4.11 1.01 -5.38
CA LYS A 214 -3.80 1.43 -6.75
C LYS A 214 -4.79 0.81 -7.74
N ASP A 215 -5.02 -0.50 -7.66
CA ASP A 215 -5.99 -1.19 -8.52
C ASP A 215 -7.42 -0.65 -8.34
N ALA A 216 -7.81 -0.33 -7.10
CA ALA A 216 -9.10 0.30 -6.81
C ALA A 216 -9.21 1.71 -7.41
N ALA A 217 -8.15 2.51 -7.32
CA ALA A 217 -8.09 3.84 -7.95
C ALA A 217 -8.16 3.74 -9.48
N GLU A 218 -7.45 2.79 -10.10
CA GLU A 218 -7.49 2.55 -11.55
C GLU A 218 -8.87 2.09 -12.03
N LYS A 219 -9.55 1.18 -11.30
CA LYS A 219 -10.93 0.79 -11.59
C LYS A 219 -11.89 1.97 -11.52
N LYS A 220 -11.71 2.86 -10.53
CA LYS A 220 -12.52 4.07 -10.37
C LYS A 220 -12.27 5.07 -11.50
N LEU A 221 -11.01 5.26 -11.89
CA LEU A 221 -10.63 6.08 -13.05
C LEU A 221 -11.23 5.54 -14.35
N ALA A 222 -11.15 4.23 -14.60
CA ALA A 222 -11.76 3.61 -15.77
C ALA A 222 -13.28 3.84 -15.80
N THR A 223 -13.94 3.72 -14.65
CA THR A 223 -15.39 3.99 -14.52
C THR A 223 -15.72 5.46 -14.81
N LEU A 224 -14.90 6.41 -14.34
CA LEU A 224 -15.09 7.84 -14.60
C LEU A 224 -14.81 8.19 -16.07
N SER A 225 -13.76 7.63 -16.66
CA SER A 225 -13.44 7.83 -18.08
C SER A 225 -14.56 7.32 -18.98
N THR A 226 -15.13 6.13 -18.70
CA THR A 226 -16.30 5.62 -19.44
C THR A 226 -17.51 6.55 -19.30
N LYS A 227 -17.74 7.12 -18.11
CA LYS A 227 -18.83 8.11 -17.93
C LYS A 227 -18.59 9.39 -18.73
N SER A 228 -17.35 9.89 -18.77
CA SER A 228 -17.00 11.07 -19.55
C SER A 228 -17.18 10.82 -21.05
N GLU A 229 -16.68 9.70 -21.58
CA GLU A 229 -16.84 9.36 -23.00
C GLU A 229 -18.32 9.18 -23.40
N LEU A 230 -19.13 8.58 -22.53
CA LEU A 230 -20.56 8.43 -22.77
C LEU A 230 -21.29 9.78 -22.72
N SER A 231 -20.89 10.67 -21.80
CA SER A 231 -21.41 12.04 -21.73
C SER A 231 -21.06 12.83 -23.00
N ASP A 232 -19.83 12.71 -23.50
CA ASP A 232 -19.38 13.37 -24.73
C ASP A 232 -20.09 12.85 -25.98
N LYS A 233 -20.53 11.58 -25.97
CA LYS A 233 -21.32 10.96 -27.05
C LYS A 233 -22.84 11.10 -26.86
N LEU A 234 -23.30 11.67 -25.75
CA LEU A 234 -24.73 11.78 -25.44
C LEU A 234 -25.49 12.53 -26.54
N TRP A 235 -24.90 13.59 -27.11
CA TRP A 235 -25.52 14.34 -28.20
C TRP A 235 -25.72 13.49 -29.46
N ILE A 236 -24.81 12.56 -29.76
CA ILE A 236 -24.94 11.63 -30.88
C ILE A 236 -26.10 10.69 -30.62
N VAL A 237 -26.19 10.13 -29.41
CA VAL A 237 -27.29 9.23 -29.02
C VAL A 237 -28.64 9.94 -29.12
N ILE A 238 -28.75 11.16 -28.59
CA ILE A 238 -29.97 11.99 -28.69
C ILE A 238 -30.31 12.28 -30.16
N SER A 239 -29.31 12.58 -30.99
CA SER A 239 -29.49 12.86 -32.41
C SER A 239 -29.98 11.63 -33.18
N VAL A 240 -29.43 10.45 -32.90
CA VAL A 240 -29.85 9.18 -33.52
C VAL A 240 -31.29 8.83 -33.10
N ILE A 241 -31.63 8.96 -31.82
CA ILE A 241 -32.99 8.73 -31.32
C ILE A 241 -33.96 9.73 -31.98
N GLY A 242 -33.58 11.01 -32.07
CA GLY A 242 -34.38 12.05 -32.72
C GLY A 242 -34.62 11.77 -34.21
N ALA A 243 -33.55 11.42 -34.94
CA ALA A 243 -33.63 11.06 -36.35
C ALA A 243 -34.50 9.81 -36.57
N PHE A 244 -34.36 8.78 -35.72
CA PHE A 244 -35.20 7.59 -35.76
C PHE A 244 -36.68 7.92 -35.48
N SER A 245 -36.95 8.83 -34.56
CA SER A 245 -38.31 9.28 -34.24
C SER A 245 -38.98 9.99 -35.42
N ILE A 246 -38.25 10.90 -36.08
CA ILE A 246 -38.71 11.57 -37.30
C ILE A 246 -38.90 10.54 -38.42
N GLY A 247 -37.94 9.63 -38.58
CA GLY A 247 -38.00 8.55 -39.55
C GLY A 247 -39.22 7.64 -39.37
N ALA A 248 -39.56 7.29 -38.14
CA ALA A 248 -40.76 6.50 -37.84
C ALA A 248 -42.05 7.25 -38.22
N ILE A 249 -42.13 8.56 -37.95
CA ILE A 249 -43.26 9.39 -38.38
C ILE A 249 -43.36 9.45 -39.90
N LEU A 250 -42.22 9.61 -40.60
CA LEU A 250 -42.19 9.62 -42.06
C LEU A 250 -42.54 8.26 -42.65
N ALA A 251 -42.13 7.16 -42.01
CA ALA A 251 -42.44 5.80 -42.47
C ALA A 251 -43.95 5.51 -42.45
N VAL A 252 -44.72 6.16 -41.57
CA VAL A 252 -46.20 6.05 -41.59
C VAL A 252 -46.77 6.52 -42.94
N LYS A 253 -46.13 7.50 -43.61
CA LYS A 253 -46.56 7.96 -44.94
C LYS A 253 -46.40 6.94 -46.06
N LEU A 254 -45.64 5.86 -45.84
CA LEU A 254 -45.46 4.80 -46.83
C LEU A 254 -46.64 3.82 -46.87
N PHE A 255 -47.57 3.89 -45.90
CA PHE A 255 -48.77 3.06 -45.87
C PHE A 255 -49.93 3.72 -46.65
N SER A 256 -50.94 2.94 -47.05
CA SER A 256 -52.12 3.49 -47.74
C SER A 256 -52.93 4.42 -46.83
N ASP A 257 -53.62 5.39 -47.42
CA ASP A 257 -54.38 6.43 -46.68
C ASP A 257 -55.41 5.86 -45.69
N GLN A 258 -56.00 4.71 -46.01
CA GLN A 258 -56.91 4.00 -45.10
C GLN A 258 -56.22 3.51 -43.83
N ILE A 259 -55.02 2.93 -43.95
CA ILE A 259 -54.24 2.45 -42.79
C ILE A 259 -53.70 3.63 -42.00
N GLN A 260 -53.26 4.70 -42.67
CA GLN A 260 -52.81 5.92 -42.00
C GLN A 260 -53.91 6.53 -41.12
N LEU A 261 -55.13 6.66 -41.66
CA LEU A 261 -56.28 7.17 -40.91
C LEU A 261 -56.62 6.28 -39.71
N GLU A 262 -56.62 4.97 -39.87
CA GLU A 262 -56.91 4.04 -38.78
C GLU A 262 -55.84 4.09 -37.68
N TRP A 263 -54.56 4.14 -38.06
CA TRP A 263 -53.43 4.21 -37.13
C TRP A 263 -53.38 5.53 -36.37
N VAL A 264 -53.62 6.65 -37.06
CA VAL A 264 -53.68 7.98 -36.44
C VAL A 264 -54.91 8.11 -35.54
N ALA A 265 -56.08 7.62 -35.97
CA ALA A 265 -57.30 7.64 -35.17
C ALA A 265 -57.21 6.79 -33.90
N SER A 266 -56.43 5.70 -33.92
CA SER A 266 -56.18 4.86 -32.75
C SER A 266 -55.35 5.57 -31.66
N GLY A 267 -54.50 6.52 -32.04
CA GLY A 267 -53.55 7.23 -31.16
C GLY A 267 -52.45 6.35 -30.56
N GLN A 268 -52.56 5.02 -30.71
CA GLN A 268 -51.69 4.02 -30.09
C GLN A 268 -50.25 4.09 -30.62
N VAL A 269 -50.08 4.41 -31.91
CA VAL A 269 -48.76 4.45 -32.56
C VAL A 269 -47.91 5.59 -32.00
N ILE A 270 -48.50 6.79 -31.87
CA ILE A 270 -47.83 7.94 -31.28
C ILE A 270 -47.41 7.63 -29.85
N GLN A 271 -48.31 7.05 -29.07
CA GLN A 271 -48.06 6.66 -27.69
C GLN A 271 -46.91 5.64 -27.55
N PHE A 272 -46.92 4.59 -28.39
CA PHE A 272 -45.86 3.60 -28.43
C PHE A 272 -44.51 4.23 -28.78
N VAL A 273 -44.46 5.08 -29.81
CA VAL A 273 -43.24 5.80 -30.21
C VAL A 273 -42.73 6.69 -29.08
N THR A 274 -43.60 7.47 -28.42
CA THR A 274 -43.20 8.30 -27.28
C THR A 274 -42.65 7.49 -26.11
N VAL A 275 -43.23 6.33 -25.80
CA VAL A 275 -42.71 5.49 -24.72
C VAL A 275 -41.35 4.89 -25.10
N MET A 276 -41.18 4.44 -26.35
CA MET A 276 -39.88 3.96 -26.82
C MET A 276 -38.80 5.04 -26.72
N ILE A 277 -39.11 6.29 -27.10
CA ILE A 277 -38.19 7.43 -26.96
C ILE A 277 -37.85 7.68 -25.49
N LEU A 278 -38.86 7.75 -24.61
CA LEU A 278 -38.63 7.97 -23.17
C LEU A 278 -37.77 6.86 -22.56
N LEU A 279 -38.02 5.61 -22.92
CA LEU A 279 -37.24 4.46 -22.45
C LEU A 279 -35.80 4.55 -22.94
N SER A 280 -35.57 4.87 -24.22
CA SER A 280 -34.21 5.07 -24.75
C SER A 280 -33.47 6.23 -24.08
N VAL A 281 -34.14 7.35 -23.82
CA VAL A 281 -33.54 8.51 -23.12
C VAL A 281 -33.22 8.17 -21.67
N ILE A 282 -34.13 7.54 -20.94
CA ILE A 282 -33.92 7.13 -19.54
C ILE A 282 -32.79 6.10 -19.45
N MET A 283 -32.72 5.15 -20.38
CA MET A 283 -31.63 4.19 -20.46
C MET A 283 -30.30 4.88 -20.77
N ALA A 284 -30.26 5.83 -21.71
CA ALA A 284 -29.05 6.62 -22.00
C ALA A 284 -28.59 7.45 -20.79
N LEU A 285 -29.52 8.10 -20.08
CA LEU A 285 -29.22 8.84 -18.84
C LEU A 285 -28.78 7.92 -17.69
N GLY A 286 -29.33 6.70 -17.63
CA GLY A 286 -28.90 5.65 -16.72
C GLY A 286 -27.48 5.18 -16.99
N LEU A 287 -27.16 4.89 -18.25
CA LEU A 287 -25.81 4.49 -18.69
C LEU A 287 -24.78 5.61 -18.50
N ALA A 288 -25.16 6.87 -18.70
CA ALA A 288 -24.33 8.04 -18.38
C ALA A 288 -24.11 8.21 -16.86
N GLY A 289 -24.80 7.45 -16.01
CA GLY A 289 -24.69 7.53 -14.57
C GLY A 289 -25.28 8.81 -13.97
N ILE A 290 -26.10 9.54 -14.74
CA ILE A 290 -26.80 10.75 -14.29
C ILE A 290 -27.96 10.36 -13.36
N LEU A 291 -28.65 9.27 -13.68
CA LEU A 291 -29.69 8.70 -12.84
C LEU A 291 -29.09 7.65 -11.89
N LYS A 292 -29.35 7.78 -10.59
CA LYS A 292 -28.98 6.76 -9.59
C LYS A 292 -29.74 5.46 -9.89
N GLU A 293 -29.12 4.32 -9.58
CA GLU A 293 -29.68 2.98 -9.82
C GLU A 293 -31.13 2.84 -9.30
N ASN A 294 -31.41 3.35 -8.10
CA ASN A 294 -32.74 3.33 -7.50
C ASN A 294 -33.77 4.15 -8.31
N THR A 295 -33.36 5.32 -8.82
CA THR A 295 -34.21 6.19 -9.64
C THR A 295 -34.44 5.59 -11.02
N LEU A 296 -33.40 5.00 -11.63
CA LEU A 296 -33.50 4.32 -12.91
C LEU A 296 -34.50 3.17 -12.86
N GLY A 297 -34.39 2.29 -11.85
CA GLY A 297 -35.32 1.18 -11.66
C GLY A 297 -36.77 1.64 -11.45
N THR A 298 -36.96 2.72 -10.69
CA THR A 298 -38.30 3.30 -10.46
C THR A 298 -38.90 3.87 -11.74
N LEU A 299 -38.12 4.61 -12.55
CA LEU A 299 -38.58 5.18 -13.81
C LEU A 299 -38.91 4.10 -14.85
N LEU A 300 -38.05 3.08 -14.98
CA LEU A 300 -38.29 1.95 -15.87
C LEU A 300 -39.51 1.13 -15.43
N GLY A 301 -39.66 0.89 -14.12
CA GLY A 301 -40.83 0.21 -13.55
C GLY A 301 -42.13 0.98 -13.79
N GLY A 302 -42.10 2.32 -13.63
CA GLY A 302 -43.25 3.19 -13.91
C GLY A 302 -43.67 3.17 -15.38
N ILE A 303 -42.70 3.22 -16.30
CA ILE A 303 -42.97 3.12 -17.75
C ILE A 303 -43.50 1.73 -18.12
N ALA A 304 -42.88 0.66 -17.61
CA ALA A 304 -43.36 -0.70 -17.85
C ALA A 304 -44.80 -0.89 -17.34
N GLY A 305 -45.11 -0.40 -16.14
CA GLY A 305 -46.46 -0.42 -15.59
C GLY A 305 -47.47 0.36 -16.44
N TYR A 306 -47.09 1.54 -16.93
CA TYR A 306 -47.90 2.34 -17.84
C TYR A 306 -48.20 1.62 -19.16
N VAL A 307 -47.18 1.05 -19.81
CA VAL A 307 -47.33 0.30 -21.08
C VAL A 307 -48.24 -0.92 -20.90
N LEU A 308 -48.03 -1.68 -19.82
CA LEU A 308 -48.85 -2.85 -19.52
C LEU A 308 -50.32 -2.45 -19.34
N ALA A 309 -50.61 -1.42 -18.53
CA ALA A 309 -51.97 -0.95 -18.29
C ALA A 309 -52.71 -0.55 -19.58
N GLN A 310 -51.99 0.02 -20.54
CA GLN A 310 -52.58 0.47 -21.81
C GLN A 310 -52.73 -0.64 -22.85
N GLY A 311 -51.78 -1.57 -22.91
CA GLY A 311 -51.79 -2.69 -23.86
C GLY A 311 -52.88 -3.73 -23.55
N VAL A 312 -53.05 -4.12 -22.29
CA VAL A 312 -54.03 -5.16 -21.92
C VAL A 312 -55.43 -4.60 -21.64
N GLY A 313 -55.54 -3.37 -21.14
CA GLY A 313 -56.83 -2.79 -20.72
C GLY A 313 -57.84 -2.66 -21.86
N ARG A 314 -57.39 -2.32 -23.07
CA ARG A 314 -58.27 -2.16 -24.24
C ARG A 314 -58.71 -3.49 -24.84
N ALA A 315 -57.84 -4.50 -24.84
CA ALA A 315 -58.18 -5.84 -25.32
C ALA A 315 -59.21 -6.53 -24.39
N ALA A 316 -58.96 -6.48 -23.08
CA ALA A 316 -59.88 -7.03 -22.09
C ALA A 316 -61.24 -6.31 -22.09
N ALA A 317 -61.26 -4.97 -22.21
CA ALA A 317 -62.51 -4.21 -22.29
C ALA A 317 -63.33 -4.53 -23.55
N ARG A 318 -62.68 -4.74 -24.70
CA ARG A 318 -63.36 -5.17 -25.94
C ARG A 318 -63.92 -6.59 -25.83
N GLU A 319 -63.18 -7.51 -25.20
CA GLU A 319 -63.66 -8.88 -24.97
C GLU A 319 -64.89 -8.89 -24.06
N VAL A 320 -64.85 -8.16 -22.95
CA VAL A 320 -66.00 -8.02 -22.02
C VAL A 320 -67.21 -7.37 -22.71
N SER A 321 -66.98 -6.39 -23.58
CA SER A 321 -68.05 -5.75 -24.35
C SER A 321 -68.70 -6.73 -25.33
N ARG A 322 -67.90 -7.55 -26.05
CA ARG A 322 -68.40 -8.62 -26.92
C ARG A 322 -69.12 -9.73 -26.15
N SER A 323 -68.60 -10.16 -25.00
CA SER A 323 -69.27 -11.16 -24.15
C SER A 323 -70.62 -10.67 -23.66
N ARG A 324 -70.74 -9.38 -23.28
CA ARG A 324 -72.03 -8.78 -22.88
C ARG A 324 -73.02 -8.68 -24.05
N GLU A 325 -72.56 -8.33 -25.24
CA GLU A 325 -73.41 -8.25 -26.43
C GLU A 325 -73.91 -9.63 -26.88
N ASN A 326 -73.04 -10.64 -26.88
CA ASN A 326 -73.41 -12.03 -27.15
C ASN A 326 -74.39 -12.58 -26.09
N ALA A 327 -74.20 -12.26 -24.80
CA ALA A 327 -75.14 -12.64 -23.75
C ALA A 327 -76.52 -11.98 -23.94
N LYS A 328 -76.56 -10.72 -24.42
CA LYS A 328 -77.81 -10.02 -24.70
C LYS A 328 -78.55 -10.60 -25.91
N ASN A 329 -77.84 -11.03 -26.94
CA ASN A 329 -78.43 -11.65 -28.13
C ASN A 329 -78.85 -13.12 -27.91
N GLY A 330 -78.20 -13.83 -26.98
CA GLY A 330 -78.57 -15.20 -26.61
C GLY A 330 -79.85 -15.32 -25.77
N ALA A 331 -80.30 -14.22 -25.15
CA ALA A 331 -81.51 -14.19 -24.31
C ALA A 331 -82.82 -13.90 -25.09
N VAL A 332 -82.75 -13.75 -26.43
CA VAL A 332 -83.90 -13.41 -27.30
C VAL A 332 -84.33 -14.62 -28.16
N ARG A 333 -84.00 -15.84 -27.72
CA ARG A 333 -84.53 -17.10 -28.27
C ARG A 333 -85.32 -17.84 -27.20
#